data_AF-T1C0A1-F1
#
_entry.id   AF-T1C0A1-F1
#
_cell.length_a   1.000
_cell.length_b   1.000
_cell.length_c   1.000
_cell.angle_alpha   90.00
_cell.angle_beta   90.00
_cell.angle_gamma   90.00
#
_symmetry.space_group_name_H-M   'P 1'
#
loop_
_entity.id
_entity.type
_entity.pdbx_description
1 polymer ?
#
loop_
_entity_poly.entity_id
_entity_poly.type
_entity_poly.pdbx_seq_one_letter_code
_entity_poly.pdbx_strand_id
1 'polypeptide(L)'
;MLRQLPCHVMLSGYPSALYEEGLAGWQRLELQVMNQGGVRTEKLWFNFTPDRVHWANYTGQNHTHRQCIRRKAENWGRRYQALPPGERLAVLSALRAARWTGAGTLPPEVAPSAAVRQAWTSSGSSPWARPYPARSASLSGVVS
;
A
#
# COMPACT_ATOMS: atom_id res chain seq x y z
N MET A 1 -21.00 -18.14 -22.70
CA MET A 1 -21.03 -18.74 -21.34
C MET A 1 -20.00 -18.05 -20.45
N LEU A 2 -20.10 -16.71 -20.28
CA LEU A 2 -19.15 -15.90 -19.50
C LEU A 2 -19.36 -16.06 -17.98
N ARG A 3 -20.58 -16.38 -17.55
CA ARG A 3 -20.97 -16.51 -16.13
C ARG A 3 -20.43 -17.77 -15.44
N GLN A 4 -19.90 -18.72 -16.21
CA GLN A 4 -19.47 -20.02 -15.70
C GLN A 4 -17.94 -20.16 -15.62
N LEU A 5 -17.21 -19.12 -16.04
CA LEU A 5 -15.76 -19.12 -15.94
C LEU A 5 -15.35 -18.84 -14.49
N PRO A 6 -14.46 -19.66 -13.88
CA PRO A 6 -13.97 -19.44 -12.52
C PRO A 6 -12.88 -18.35 -12.51
N CYS A 7 -13.18 -17.18 -13.05
CA CYS A 7 -12.25 -16.06 -13.11
C CYS A 7 -12.95 -14.71 -12.87
N HIS A 8 -12.17 -13.73 -12.45
CA HIS A 8 -12.62 -12.35 -12.34
C HIS A 8 -12.73 -11.74 -13.74
N VAL A 9 -13.92 -11.26 -14.06
CA VAL A 9 -14.25 -10.69 -15.37
C VAL A 9 -14.89 -9.33 -15.17
N MET A 10 -14.49 -8.40 -16.03
CA MET A 10 -15.02 -7.04 -16.10
C MET A 10 -15.34 -6.73 -17.56
N LEU A 11 -16.52 -6.18 -17.78
CA LEU A 11 -17.04 -5.78 -19.09
C LEU A 11 -17.32 -4.27 -19.05
N SER A 12 -16.82 -3.54 -20.03
CA SER A 12 -17.06 -2.09 -20.21
C SER A 12 -17.83 -1.86 -21.50
N GLY A 13 -18.88 -1.04 -21.46
CA GLY A 13 -19.62 -0.68 -22.67
C GLY A 13 -20.73 0.34 -22.44
N TYR A 14 -21.52 0.59 -23.47
CA TYR A 14 -22.73 1.42 -23.34
C TYR A 14 -23.85 0.66 -22.64
N PRO A 15 -24.76 1.36 -21.94
CA PRO A 15 -25.97 0.75 -21.40
C PRO A 15 -26.73 -0.01 -22.50
N SER A 16 -26.96 -1.30 -22.29
CA SER A 16 -27.66 -2.18 -23.22
C SER A 16 -28.54 -3.15 -22.45
N ALA A 17 -29.81 -3.24 -22.84
CA ALA A 17 -30.79 -4.13 -22.22
C ALA A 17 -30.33 -5.60 -22.25
N LEU A 18 -29.64 -6.00 -23.32
CA LEU A 18 -29.06 -7.35 -23.46
C LEU A 18 -28.08 -7.68 -22.33
N TYR A 19 -27.23 -6.73 -21.94
CA TYR A 19 -26.28 -6.95 -20.85
C TYR A 19 -26.94 -6.89 -19.48
N GLU A 20 -27.96 -6.05 -19.27
CA GLU A 20 -28.73 -6.01 -18.02
C GLU A 20 -29.45 -7.35 -17.76
N GLU A 21 -30.08 -7.92 -18.79
CA GLU A 21 -30.77 -9.21 -18.68
C GLU A 21 -29.78 -10.38 -18.59
N GLY A 22 -28.75 -10.38 -19.44
CA GLY A 22 -27.79 -11.46 -19.54
C GLY A 22 -26.85 -11.60 -18.34
N LEU A 23 -26.52 -10.49 -17.67
CA LEU A 23 -25.58 -10.42 -16.55
C LEU A 23 -26.27 -10.20 -15.20
N ALA A 24 -27.53 -10.63 -15.06
CA ALA A 24 -28.25 -10.55 -13.79
C ALA A 24 -27.42 -11.09 -12.60
N GLY A 25 -27.20 -10.28 -11.57
CA GLY A 25 -26.38 -10.65 -10.40
C GLY A 25 -24.89 -10.28 -10.48
N TRP A 26 -24.42 -9.72 -11.59
CA TRP A 26 -23.11 -9.05 -11.62
C TRP A 26 -23.25 -7.64 -11.03
N GLN A 27 -22.20 -7.16 -10.38
CA GLN A 27 -22.15 -5.78 -9.90
C GLN A 27 -21.99 -4.84 -11.09
N ARG A 28 -22.52 -3.62 -10.96
CA ARG A 28 -22.57 -2.63 -12.03
C ARG A 28 -22.18 -1.24 -11.55
N LEU A 29 -21.44 -0.51 -12.37
CA LEU A 29 -21.00 0.85 -12.11
C LEU A 29 -21.26 1.72 -13.34
N GLU A 30 -21.89 2.87 -13.14
CA GLU A 30 -22.08 3.86 -14.20
C GLU A 30 -21.03 4.96 -14.04
N LEU A 31 -20.36 5.27 -15.15
CA LEU A 31 -19.25 6.20 -15.22
C LEU A 31 -19.61 7.28 -16.23
N GLN A 32 -19.50 8.53 -15.83
CA GLN A 32 -19.59 9.66 -16.74
C GLN A 32 -18.17 9.98 -17.23
N VAL A 33 -17.91 9.68 -18.50
CA VAL A 33 -16.62 9.92 -19.14
C VAL A 33 -16.74 11.12 -20.06
N MET A 34 -15.84 12.09 -19.90
CA MET A 34 -15.72 13.21 -20.85
C MET A 34 -14.91 12.74 -22.05
N ASN A 35 -15.55 12.61 -23.20
CA ASN A 35 -14.87 12.37 -24.47
C ASN A 35 -14.81 13.67 -25.29
N GLN A 36 -14.00 13.70 -26.35
CA GLN A 36 -13.83 14.91 -27.18
C GLN A 36 -15.15 15.45 -27.76
N GLY A 37 -16.18 14.60 -27.89
CA GLY A 37 -17.53 14.97 -28.36
C GLY A 37 -18.57 15.17 -27.25
N GLY A 38 -18.15 15.36 -25.99
CA GLY A 38 -19.03 15.61 -24.85
C GLY A 38 -19.10 14.46 -23.83
N VAL A 39 -19.94 14.63 -22.81
CA VAL A 39 -20.12 13.65 -21.74
C VAL A 39 -20.84 12.42 -22.28
N ARG A 40 -20.25 11.25 -22.09
CA ARG A 40 -20.82 9.94 -22.42
C ARG A 40 -20.96 9.12 -21.15
N THR A 41 -22.09 8.46 -21.02
CA THR A 41 -22.33 7.51 -19.93
C THR A 41 -21.87 6.13 -20.37
N GLU A 42 -20.85 5.62 -19.71
CA GLU A 42 -20.39 4.24 -19.84
C GLU A 42 -20.85 3.42 -18.63
N LYS A 43 -21.02 2.12 -18.85
CA LYS A 43 -21.42 1.17 -17.84
C LYS A 43 -20.44 0.01 -17.77
N LEU A 44 -20.10 -0.34 -16.53
CA LEU A 44 -19.20 -1.43 -16.19
C LEU A 44 -20.02 -2.54 -15.54
N TRP A 45 -19.76 -3.79 -15.90
CA TRP A 45 -20.29 -4.98 -15.23
C TRP A 45 -19.14 -5.86 -14.77
N PHE A 46 -19.17 -6.36 -13.54
CA PHE A 46 -18.09 -7.17 -12.98
C PHE A 46 -18.61 -8.20 -11.95
N ASN A 47 -17.95 -9.35 -11.87
CA ASN A 47 -18.38 -10.50 -11.07
C ASN A 47 -17.62 -10.69 -9.74
N PHE A 48 -16.84 -9.70 -9.33
CA PHE A 48 -15.98 -9.76 -8.15
C PHE A 48 -16.08 -8.48 -7.33
N THR A 49 -15.77 -8.53 -6.05
CA THR A 49 -15.68 -7.30 -5.25
C THR A 49 -14.30 -6.67 -5.46
N PRO A 50 -14.19 -5.37 -5.84
CA PRO A 50 -12.89 -4.72 -6.03
C PRO A 50 -12.25 -4.46 -4.67
N ASP A 51 -11.50 -5.43 -4.16
CA ASP A 51 -11.07 -5.40 -2.74
C ASP A 51 -9.84 -4.53 -2.51
N ARG A 52 -9.03 -4.25 -3.56
CA ARG A 52 -7.74 -3.58 -3.41
C ARG A 52 -7.37 -2.74 -4.63
N VAL A 53 -6.78 -1.58 -4.35
CA VAL A 53 -6.05 -0.80 -5.36
C VAL A 53 -4.76 -1.56 -5.65
N HIS A 54 -4.73 -2.31 -6.75
CA HIS A 54 -3.57 -3.14 -7.13
C HIS A 54 -2.32 -2.33 -7.51
N TRP A 55 -2.45 -1.02 -7.70
CA TRP A 55 -1.35 -0.13 -8.04
C TRP A 55 -0.95 0.79 -6.88
N ALA A 56 0.33 0.72 -6.50
CA ALA A 56 0.91 1.59 -5.48
C ALA A 56 0.65 3.09 -5.75
N ASN A 57 0.61 3.49 -7.03
CA ASN A 57 0.37 4.87 -7.47
C ASN A 57 -1.05 5.40 -7.18
N TYR A 58 -2.02 4.51 -7.01
CA TYR A 58 -3.42 4.89 -6.75
C TYR A 58 -3.80 4.72 -5.26
N THR A 59 -2.83 4.37 -4.41
CA THR A 59 -3.04 4.25 -2.96
C THR A 59 -3.45 5.59 -2.38
N GLY A 60 -4.60 5.63 -1.71
CA GLY A 60 -5.13 6.82 -1.07
C GLY A 60 -6.62 7.04 -1.36
N GLN A 61 -7.34 7.45 -0.32
CA GLN A 61 -8.80 7.58 -0.31
C GLN A 61 -9.32 8.74 -1.18
N ASN A 62 -8.50 9.78 -1.40
CA ASN A 62 -8.86 10.95 -2.22
C ASN A 62 -7.62 11.54 -2.92
N HIS A 63 -7.82 12.54 -3.80
CA HIS A 63 -6.75 13.15 -4.58
C HIS A 63 -5.62 13.72 -3.69
N THR A 64 -5.96 14.44 -2.62
CA THR A 64 -4.99 15.00 -1.68
C THR A 64 -4.21 13.92 -0.94
N HIS A 65 -4.87 12.85 -0.51
CA HIS A 65 -4.25 11.72 0.16
C HIS A 65 -3.28 11.00 -0.78
N ARG A 66 -3.66 10.78 -2.05
CA ARG A 66 -2.78 10.24 -3.08
C ARG A 66 -1.56 11.14 -3.32
N GLN A 67 -1.76 12.46 -3.40
CA GLN A 67 -0.67 13.44 -3.52
C GLN A 67 0.29 13.39 -2.31
N CYS A 68 -0.24 13.30 -1.09
CA CYS A 68 0.56 13.16 0.13
C CYS A 68 1.37 11.86 0.15
N ILE A 69 0.75 10.73 -0.23
CA ILE A 69 1.42 9.43 -0.33
C ILE A 69 2.53 9.50 -1.39
N ARG A 70 2.23 10.07 -2.56
CA ARG A 70 3.22 10.27 -3.63
C ARG A 70 4.42 11.09 -3.16
N ARG A 71 4.20 12.25 -2.53
CA ARG A 71 5.28 13.09 -1.99
C ARG A 71 6.11 12.35 -0.93
N LYS A 72 5.47 11.57 -0.05
CA LYS A 72 6.19 10.73 0.92
C LYS A 72 7.06 9.72 0.18
N ALA A 73 6.52 8.96 -0.77
CA ALA A 73 7.26 7.98 -1.54
C ALA A 73 8.46 8.61 -2.29
N GLU A 74 8.26 9.75 -2.96
CA GLU A 74 9.32 10.48 -3.65
C GLU A 74 10.42 10.95 -2.69
N ASN A 75 10.07 11.50 -1.53
CA ASN A 75 11.04 11.93 -0.52
C ASN A 75 11.83 10.75 0.06
N TRP A 76 11.17 9.64 0.35
CA TRP A 76 11.84 8.41 0.79
C TRP A 76 12.78 7.86 -0.29
N GLY A 77 12.35 7.86 -1.56
CA GLY A 77 13.18 7.47 -2.69
C GLY A 77 14.45 8.33 -2.82
N ARG A 78 14.32 9.65 -2.72
CA ARG A 78 15.47 10.57 -2.73
C ARG A 78 16.44 10.30 -1.57
N ARG A 79 15.92 10.13 -0.35
CA ARG A 79 16.75 9.80 0.82
C ARG A 79 17.48 8.48 0.63
N TYR A 80 16.79 7.45 0.15
CA TYR A 80 17.38 6.14 -0.12
C TYR A 80 18.47 6.22 -1.21
N GLN A 81 18.25 6.99 -2.27
CA GLN A 81 19.26 7.25 -3.30
C GLN A 81 20.46 8.05 -2.79
N ALA A 82 20.31 8.88 -1.75
CA ALA A 82 21.45 9.59 -1.17
C ALA A 82 22.34 8.70 -0.29
N LEU A 83 21.84 7.53 0.15
CA LEU A 83 22.61 6.63 1.02
C LEU A 83 23.80 5.98 0.28
N PRO A 84 24.90 5.69 0.99
CA PRO A 84 25.97 4.83 0.49
C PRO A 84 25.46 3.43 0.10
N PRO A 85 26.11 2.72 -0.84
CA PRO A 85 25.65 1.42 -1.32
C PRO A 85 25.40 0.37 -0.21
N GLY A 86 26.26 0.30 0.80
CA GLY A 86 26.10 -0.63 1.92
C GLY A 86 24.87 -0.34 2.78
N GLU A 87 24.56 0.94 2.99
CA GLU A 87 23.38 1.37 3.75
C GLU A 87 22.08 1.12 2.97
N ARG A 88 22.10 1.25 1.64
CA ARG A 88 20.97 0.88 0.79
C ARG A 88 20.63 -0.61 0.93
N LEU A 89 21.65 -1.48 0.86
CA LEU A 89 21.48 -2.92 1.01
C LEU A 89 20.91 -3.28 2.39
N ALA A 90 21.42 -2.63 3.44
CA ALA A 90 20.91 -2.79 4.79
C ALA A 90 19.42 -2.42 4.89
N VAL A 91 19.03 -1.26 4.39
CA VAL A 91 17.63 -0.79 4.40
C VAL A 91 16.74 -1.74 3.59
N LEU A 92 17.19 -2.20 2.42
CA LEU A 92 16.44 -3.17 1.61
C LEU A 92 16.23 -4.49 2.35
N SER A 93 17.27 -5.00 3.03
CA SER A 93 17.17 -6.24 3.81
C SER A 93 16.15 -6.11 4.94
N ALA A 94 16.14 -4.96 5.63
CA ALA A 94 15.18 -4.66 6.68
C ALA A 94 13.74 -4.55 6.14
N LEU A 95 13.55 -3.87 4.99
CA LEU A 95 12.24 -3.78 4.34
C LEU A 95 11.69 -5.15 3.92
N ARG A 96 12.56 -6.05 3.44
CA ARG A 96 12.16 -7.43 3.09
C ARG A 96 11.79 -8.27 4.32
N ALA A 97 12.46 -8.05 5.45
CA ALA A 97 12.17 -8.74 6.70
C ALA A 97 10.94 -8.18 7.44
N ALA A 98 10.55 -6.93 7.15
CA ALA A 98 9.39 -6.29 7.73
C ALA A 98 8.09 -6.97 7.25
N ARG A 99 7.60 -7.91 8.06
CA ARG A 99 6.25 -8.45 7.89
C ARG A 99 5.22 -7.40 8.29
N TRP A 100 4.19 -7.21 7.49
CA TRP A 100 3.06 -6.38 7.87
C TRP A 100 2.26 -7.09 8.97
N THR A 101 2.44 -6.66 10.22
CA THR A 101 1.54 -7.03 11.31
C THR A 101 0.40 -6.02 11.28
N GLY A 102 -0.82 -6.45 10.94
CA GLY A 102 -1.98 -5.56 10.74
C GLY A 102 -2.47 -4.77 11.96
N ALA A 103 -1.71 -4.73 13.04
CA ALA A 103 -1.95 -3.92 14.23
C ALA A 103 -0.78 -2.95 14.39
N GLY A 104 -1.06 -1.69 14.76
CA GLY A 104 -0.10 -0.62 15.00
C GLY A 104 0.86 -0.85 16.18
N THR A 105 1.29 -2.09 16.40
CA THR A 105 2.40 -2.46 17.27
C THR A 105 3.65 -2.47 16.40
N LEU A 106 4.55 -1.53 16.63
CA LEU A 106 5.91 -1.58 16.08
C LEU A 106 6.48 -2.99 16.37
N PRO A 107 7.13 -3.65 15.38
CA PRO A 107 7.79 -4.92 15.66
C PRO A 107 8.78 -4.72 16.81
N PRO A 108 8.95 -5.70 17.72
CA PRO A 108 10.03 -5.65 18.70
C PRO A 108 11.32 -5.43 17.91
N GLU A 109 12.07 -4.41 18.33
CA GLU A 109 13.28 -3.89 17.70
C GLU A 109 13.98 -4.96 16.85
N VAL A 110 13.78 -4.89 15.53
CA VAL A 110 14.45 -5.81 14.59
C VAL A 110 15.90 -5.39 14.59
N ALA A 111 16.67 -5.95 15.52
CA ALA A 111 18.09 -5.69 15.62
C ALA A 111 18.70 -6.00 14.25
N PRO A 112 19.42 -5.05 13.63
CA PRO A 112 19.94 -5.24 12.29
C PRO A 112 20.80 -6.50 12.24
N SER A 113 20.80 -7.20 11.11
CA SER A 113 21.73 -8.31 10.88
C SER A 113 23.17 -7.88 11.24
N ALA A 114 24.00 -8.80 11.75
CA ALA A 114 25.38 -8.50 12.13
C ALA A 114 26.16 -7.80 11.00
N ALA A 115 25.86 -8.13 9.74
CA ALA A 115 26.44 -7.47 8.56
C ALA A 115 26.07 -5.98 8.44
N VAL A 116 24.83 -5.62 8.80
CA VAL A 116 24.34 -4.23 8.79
C VAL A 116 24.99 -3.42 9.93
N ARG A 117 25.17 -4.04 11.10
CA ARG A 117 25.86 -3.40 12.23
C ARG A 117 27.32 -3.10 11.90
N GLN A 118 28.02 -4.04 11.26
CA GLN A 118 29.40 -3.84 10.82
C GLN A 118 29.50 -2.70 9.80
N ALA A 119 28.61 -2.65 8.80
CA ALA A 119 28.59 -1.59 7.80
C ALA A 119 28.45 -0.19 8.42
N TRP A 120 27.62 -0.04 9.46
CA TRP A 120 27.44 1.23 10.19
C TRP A 120 28.65 1.60 11.07
N THR A 121 29.28 0.62 11.74
CA THR A 121 30.49 0.88 12.53
C THR A 121 31.67 1.36 11.67
N SER A 122 31.75 0.90 10.42
CA SER A 122 32.77 1.35 9.46
C SER A 122 32.48 2.69 8.79
N SER A 123 31.22 3.17 8.77
CA SER A 123 30.84 4.46 8.15
C SER A 123 30.64 5.61 9.16
N GLY A 124 30.81 5.36 10.46
CA GLY A 124 30.64 6.37 11.52
C GLY A 124 29.21 6.91 11.66
N SER A 125 28.23 6.30 11.00
CA SER A 125 26.89 6.85 10.81
C SER A 125 25.82 5.89 11.32
N SER A 126 25.23 6.19 12.49
CA SER A 126 23.98 5.56 12.95
C SER A 126 22.83 6.58 12.84
N PRO A 127 21.90 6.43 11.88
CA PRO A 127 20.80 7.37 11.68
C PRO A 127 19.78 7.39 12.83
N TRP A 128 19.84 6.39 13.74
CA TRP A 128 18.84 6.15 14.78
C TRP A 128 19.40 6.28 16.21
N ALA A 129 20.60 6.86 16.39
CA ALA A 129 21.24 7.09 17.69
C ALA A 129 20.55 8.19 18.55
N ARG A 130 19.23 8.12 18.69
CA ARG A 130 18.51 8.75 19.81
C ARG A 130 17.82 7.63 20.57
N PRO A 131 18.24 7.28 21.80
CA PRO A 131 17.50 6.32 22.58
C PRO A 131 16.09 6.86 22.79
N TYR A 132 15.08 6.08 22.38
CA TYR A 132 13.72 6.31 22.84
C TYR A 132 13.76 6.28 24.38
N PRO A 133 13.22 7.29 25.08
CA PRO A 133 13.13 7.20 26.52
C PRO A 133 12.29 5.98 26.86
N ALA A 134 12.89 5.04 27.59
CA ALA A 134 12.17 3.91 28.16
C ALA A 134 11.01 4.47 28.99
N ARG A 135 9.77 4.22 28.55
CA ARG A 135 8.59 4.51 29.36
C ARG A 135 8.67 3.57 30.55
N SER A 136 9.00 4.09 31.73
CA SER A 136 8.91 3.35 32.98
C SER A 136 7.44 2.93 33.17
N ALA A 137 7.16 1.65 32.97
CA ALA A 137 5.90 1.07 33.40
C ALA A 137 5.98 0.88 34.91
N SER A 138 5.47 1.84 35.67
CA SER A 138 5.19 1.63 37.10
C SER A 138 3.97 0.72 37.21
N LEU A 139 4.20 -0.58 37.35
CA LEU A 139 3.22 -1.53 37.85
C LEU A 139 3.33 -1.58 39.38
N SER A 140 2.42 -0.88 40.05
CA SER A 140 1.97 -1.18 41.42
C SER A 140 0.46 -1.32 41.28
N GLY A 141 -0.17 -2.48 41.40
CA GLY A 141 -0.01 -3.46 42.47
C GLY A 141 -1.37 -3.51 43.18
N VAL A 142 -2.31 -4.28 42.60
CA VAL A 142 -3.55 -4.67 43.28
C VAL A 142 -3.18 -5.76 44.28
N VAL A 143 -3.41 -5.52 45.57
CA VAL A 143 -3.57 -6.57 46.59
C VAL A 143 -4.76 -6.18 47.45
N SER A 144 -5.73 -7.11 47.45
CA SER A 144 -6.80 -7.43 48.40
C SER A 144 -7.49 -6.33 49.22
#